data_AF-A0A9X3YB00-F1
#
_entry.id   AF-A0A9X3YB00-F1
#
_cell.length_a   1.000
_cell.length_b   1.000
_cell.length_c   1.000
_cell.angle_alpha   90.00
_cell.angle_beta   90.00
_cell.angle_gamma   90.00
#
_symmetry.space_group_name_H-M   'P 1'
#
loop_
_entity.id
_entity.type
_entity.pdbx_description
1 polymer ?
#
loop_
_entity_poly.entity_id
_entity_poly.type
_entity_poly.pdbx_seq_one_letter_code
_entity_poly.pdbx_strand_id
1 'polypeptide(L)'
;MSTSISIRKLGRDYGYEHSTVLAWQKRGMPTDTEENARAWIVDNILTPLRDGDVRDKIDQARLRKMQAEADLAEAEVKLKLDQLIEADEVHRELTQYFKTFRDYIRSLPNKIQHEVFEQDSVLKVKRVLQNRIDEMLNEIGDMKFEVPDEDEQGKDAENEQDNSSTEKCSTNNQTSKEVKPQ
;
A
#
# COMPACT_ATOMS: atom_id res chain seq x y z
N MET A 1 -43.51 52.63 13.29
CA MET A 1 -44.25 52.00 14.41
C MET A 1 -43.34 50.94 14.98
N SER A 2 -42.84 51.11 16.19
CA SER A 2 -41.89 50.17 16.81
C SER A 2 -42.68 48.98 17.37
N THR A 3 -42.65 47.86 16.65
CA THR A 3 -43.31 46.63 17.10
C THR A 3 -42.54 46.09 18.31
N SER A 4 -43.14 46.21 19.50
CA SER A 4 -42.54 45.74 20.75
C SER A 4 -42.18 44.25 20.65
N ILE A 5 -40.95 43.91 21.03
CA ILE A 5 -40.45 42.54 21.00
C ILE A 5 -41.23 41.67 22.00
N SER A 6 -41.79 40.56 21.51
CA SER A 6 -42.35 39.52 22.36
C SER A 6 -41.32 38.39 22.52
N ILE A 7 -40.67 38.35 23.68
CA ILE A 7 -39.66 37.34 24.05
C ILE A 7 -40.24 35.92 24.02
N ARG A 8 -41.53 35.76 24.37
CA ARG A 8 -42.23 34.46 24.27
C ARG A 8 -42.45 34.03 22.82
N LYS A 9 -42.70 34.98 21.92
CA LYS A 9 -42.83 34.71 20.48
C LYS A 9 -41.50 34.25 19.90
N LEU A 10 -40.39 34.94 20.22
CA LEU A 10 -39.05 34.53 19.80
C LEU A 10 -38.68 33.12 20.32
N GLY A 11 -39.00 32.80 21.58
CA GLY A 11 -38.80 31.45 22.10
C GLY A 11 -39.59 30.39 21.32
N ARG A 12 -40.86 30.66 21.01
CA ARG A 12 -41.70 29.76 20.21
C ARG A 12 -41.19 29.57 18.78
N ASP A 13 -40.76 30.66 18.12
CA ASP A 13 -40.30 30.65 16.73
C ASP A 13 -39.01 29.81 16.56
N TYR A 14 -38.10 29.86 17.54
CA TYR A 14 -36.84 29.11 17.51
C TYR A 14 -36.85 27.82 18.35
N GLY A 15 -37.97 27.48 19.00
CA GLY A 15 -38.12 26.28 19.82
C GLY A 15 -37.42 26.30 21.18
N TYR A 16 -37.09 27.47 21.71
CA TYR A 16 -36.43 27.65 23.00
C TYR A 16 -37.39 28.14 24.10
N GLU A 17 -37.09 27.77 25.35
CA GLU A 17 -37.87 28.21 26.51
C GLU A 17 -37.71 29.73 26.76
N HIS A 18 -38.72 30.35 27.36
CA HIS A 18 -38.73 31.79 27.66
C HIS A 18 -37.55 32.23 28.55
N SER A 19 -37.16 31.38 29.49
CA SER A 19 -35.99 31.55 30.38
C SER A 19 -34.67 31.68 29.60
N THR A 20 -34.50 30.88 28.54
CA THR A 20 -33.31 30.85 27.68
C THR A 20 -33.19 32.12 26.86
N VAL A 21 -34.29 32.62 26.29
CA VAL A 21 -34.28 33.88 25.52
C VAL A 21 -34.03 35.08 26.44
N LEU A 22 -34.50 35.04 27.69
CA LEU A 22 -34.14 36.04 28.72
C LEU A 22 -32.65 36.01 29.07
N ALA A 23 -32.03 34.82 29.09
CA ALA A 23 -30.58 34.70 29.28
C ALA A 23 -29.80 35.35 28.12
N TRP A 24 -30.29 35.25 26.88
CA TRP A 24 -29.69 35.93 25.73
C TRP A 24 -29.83 37.44 25.79
N GLN A 25 -30.94 37.94 26.33
CA GLN A 25 -31.11 39.37 26.61
C GLN A 25 -30.07 39.88 27.60
N LYS A 26 -29.79 39.12 28.67
CA LYS A 26 -28.71 39.43 29.62
C LYS A 26 -27.32 39.36 28.98
N ARG A 27 -27.17 38.59 27.91
CA ARG A 27 -25.94 38.41 27.13
C ARG A 27 -25.74 39.47 26.03
N GLY A 28 -26.67 40.42 25.91
CA GLY A 28 -26.56 41.55 24.97
C GLY A 28 -27.39 41.44 23.69
N MET A 29 -28.44 40.61 23.67
CA MET A 29 -29.40 40.59 22.57
C MET A 29 -30.14 41.96 22.47
N PRO A 30 -30.15 42.61 21.28
CA PRO A 30 -30.84 43.88 21.08
C PRO A 30 -32.35 43.78 21.36
N THR A 31 -32.92 44.78 22.03
CA THR A 31 -34.36 44.83 22.37
C THR A 31 -35.18 45.82 21.54
N ASP A 32 -34.56 46.44 20.54
CA ASP A 32 -35.16 47.57 19.81
C ASP A 32 -36.19 47.12 18.78
N THR A 33 -35.78 46.23 17.87
CA THR A 33 -36.62 45.70 16.78
C THR A 33 -36.48 44.18 16.72
N GLU A 34 -37.58 43.49 16.40
CA GLU A 34 -37.60 42.04 16.26
C GLU A 34 -36.58 41.52 15.23
N GLU A 35 -36.34 42.26 14.14
CA GLU A 35 -35.36 41.94 13.09
C GLU A 35 -33.92 41.92 13.63
N ASN A 36 -33.54 42.93 14.42
CA ASN A 36 -32.21 43.03 15.02
C ASN A 36 -31.97 41.93 16.06
N ALA A 37 -33.00 41.59 16.84
CA ALA A 37 -32.93 40.47 17.78
C ALA A 37 -32.75 39.13 17.04
N ARG A 38 -33.48 38.91 15.94
CA ARG A 38 -33.34 37.70 15.11
C ARG A 38 -31.98 37.60 14.43
N ALA A 39 -31.45 38.70 13.89
CA ALA A 39 -30.11 38.74 13.31
C ALA A 39 -29.04 38.39 14.35
N TRP A 40 -29.15 38.98 15.56
CA TRP A 40 -28.23 38.66 16.66
C TRP A 40 -28.30 37.19 17.07
N ILE A 41 -29.50 36.60 17.15
CA ILE A 41 -29.69 35.17 17.47
C ILE A 41 -29.03 34.28 16.40
N VAL A 42 -29.20 34.61 15.12
CA VAL A 42 -28.56 33.86 14.04
C VAL A 42 -27.04 33.93 14.17
N ASP A 43 -26.47 35.12 14.34
CA ASP A 43 -25.01 35.29 14.37
C ASP A 43 -24.35 34.75 15.64
N ASN A 44 -25.00 34.85 16.79
CA ASN A 44 -24.39 34.52 18.08
C ASN A 44 -24.77 33.14 18.61
N ILE A 45 -25.91 32.58 18.17
CA ILE A 45 -26.41 31.29 18.65
C ILE A 45 -26.37 30.25 17.52
N LEU A 46 -26.99 30.51 16.36
CA LEU A 46 -27.10 29.47 15.32
C LEU A 46 -25.82 29.30 14.51
N THR A 47 -25.16 30.39 14.12
CA THR A 47 -23.95 30.37 13.30
C THR A 47 -22.79 29.64 14.00
N PRO A 48 -22.49 29.86 15.29
CA PRO A 48 -21.44 29.11 15.99
C PRO A 48 -21.75 27.61 16.12
N LEU A 49 -23.03 27.24 16.23
CA LEU A 49 -23.46 25.84 16.26
C LEU A 49 -23.28 25.17 14.89
N ARG A 50 -23.49 25.92 13.80
CA ARG A 50 -23.25 25.45 12.41
C ARG A 50 -21.76 25.42 12.07
N ASP A 51 -21.00 26.43 12.52
CA ASP A 51 -19.57 26.56 12.27
C ASP A 51 -18.74 25.57 13.09
N GLY A 52 -19.33 24.94 14.12
CA GLY A 52 -18.75 23.76 14.78
C GLY A 52 -18.38 22.68 13.77
N ASP A 53 -19.27 22.36 12.82
CA ASP A 53 -18.99 21.38 11.76
C ASP A 53 -17.87 21.86 10.81
N VAL A 54 -17.77 23.16 10.54
CA VAL A 54 -16.68 23.71 9.71
C VAL A 54 -15.34 23.69 10.44
N ARG A 55 -15.30 24.04 11.73
CA ARG A 55 -14.09 23.98 12.56
C ARG A 55 -13.64 22.54 12.74
N ASP A 56 -14.57 21.62 13.03
CA ASP A 56 -14.28 20.19 13.17
C ASP A 56 -13.72 19.62 11.86
N LYS A 57 -14.26 20.02 10.69
CA LYS A 57 -13.70 19.64 9.38
C LYS A 57 -12.30 20.20 9.15
N ILE A 58 -12.04 21.45 9.54
CA ILE A 58 -10.71 22.07 9.45
C ILE A 58 -9.73 21.34 10.35
N ASP A 59 -10.13 21.02 11.57
CA ASP A 59 -9.27 20.34 12.54
C ASP A 59 -9.01 18.90 12.10
N GLN A 60 -9.99 18.17 11.57
CA GLN A 60 -9.78 16.86 10.94
C GLN A 60 -8.81 16.95 9.74
N ALA A 61 -8.95 17.97 8.89
CA ALA A 61 -8.05 18.16 7.76
C ALA A 61 -6.62 18.48 8.21
N ARG A 62 -6.45 19.30 9.26
CA ARG A 62 -5.16 19.58 9.88
C ARG A 62 -4.54 18.33 10.50
N LEU A 63 -5.34 17.51 11.18
CA LEU A 63 -4.88 16.26 11.80
C LEU A 63 -4.39 15.28 10.72
N ARG A 64 -5.12 15.15 9.60
CA ARG A 64 -4.67 14.35 8.45
C ARG A 64 -3.37 14.88 7.84
N LYS A 65 -3.23 16.19 7.71
CA LYS A 65 -2.00 16.81 7.21
C LYS A 65 -0.82 16.53 8.14
N MET A 66 -1.00 16.73 9.44
CA MET A 66 0.04 16.46 10.44
C MET A 66 0.45 14.99 10.46
N GLN A 67 -0.53 14.07 10.32
CA GLN A 67 -0.23 12.65 10.21
C GLN A 67 0.59 12.34 8.95
N ALA A 68 0.21 12.87 7.79
CA ALA A 68 0.97 12.65 6.56
C ALA A 68 2.39 13.24 6.63
N GLU A 69 2.57 14.39 7.29
CA GLU A 69 3.90 14.97 7.53
C GLU A 69 4.74 14.10 8.48
N ALA A 70 4.14 13.53 9.53
CA ALA A 70 4.81 12.60 10.42
C ALA A 70 5.21 11.31 9.70
N ASP A 71 4.30 10.71 8.93
CA ASP A 71 4.55 9.50 8.14
C ASP A 71 5.69 9.72 7.13
N LEU A 72 5.72 10.90 6.49
CA LEU A 72 6.79 11.28 5.57
C LEU A 72 8.14 11.41 6.31
N ALA A 73 8.16 12.07 7.48
CA ALA A 73 9.38 12.19 8.28
C ALA A 73 9.89 10.81 8.76
N GLU A 74 9.00 9.89 9.13
CA GLU A 74 9.38 8.51 9.47
C GLU A 74 9.96 7.75 8.27
N ALA A 75 9.36 7.91 7.08
CA ALA A 75 9.88 7.31 5.85
C ALA A 75 11.27 7.85 5.50
N GLU A 76 11.50 9.16 5.62
CA GLU A 76 12.83 9.77 5.40
C GLU A 76 13.88 9.26 6.39
N VAL A 77 13.51 9.07 7.66
CA VAL A 77 14.40 8.49 8.67
C VAL A 77 14.76 7.05 8.30
N LYS A 78 13.78 6.24 7.88
CA LYS A 78 14.02 4.85 7.47
C LYS A 78 14.90 4.74 6.23
N LEU A 79 14.75 5.66 5.27
CA LEU A 79 15.60 5.74 4.08
C LEU A 79 17.06 6.04 4.49
N LYS A 80 17.28 7.00 5.40
CA LYS A 80 18.64 7.32 5.90
C LYS A 80 19.28 6.20 6.73
N LEU A 81 18.46 5.30 7.28
CA LEU A 81 18.93 4.13 8.02
C LEU A 81 19.14 2.91 7.10
N ASP A 82 19.05 3.08 5.77
CA ASP A 82 19.12 2.02 4.76
C ASP A 82 18.09 0.88 4.97
N GLN A 83 16.99 1.18 5.68
CA GLN A 83 15.91 0.21 5.94
C GLN A 83 14.77 0.29 4.92
N LEU A 84 14.80 1.29 4.05
CA LEU A 84 13.77 1.54 3.04
C LEU A 84 14.42 1.93 1.73
N ILE A 85 14.13 1.16 0.68
CA ILE A 85 14.60 1.42 -0.68
C ILE A 85 13.43 1.97 -1.50
N GLU A 86 13.69 3.00 -2.30
CA GLU A 86 12.69 3.55 -3.20
C GLU A 86 12.29 2.53 -4.27
N ALA A 87 10.98 2.36 -4.47
CA ALA A 87 10.46 1.42 -5.47
C ALA A 87 10.96 1.75 -6.89
N ASP A 88 11.15 3.03 -7.20
CA ASP A 88 11.66 3.49 -8.49
C ASP A 88 13.12 3.11 -8.72
N GLU A 89 13.94 3.09 -7.65
CA GLU A 89 15.31 2.61 -7.72
C GLU A 89 15.36 1.11 -8.00
N VAL A 90 14.58 0.31 -7.27
CA VAL A 90 14.48 -1.14 -7.50
C VAL A 90 13.98 -1.42 -8.92
N HIS A 91 12.97 -0.69 -9.38
CA HIS A 91 12.43 -0.83 -10.73
C HIS A 91 13.47 -0.52 -11.82
N ARG A 92 14.27 0.54 -11.63
CA ARG A 92 15.33 0.92 -12.56
C ARG A 92 16.41 -0.15 -12.63
N GLU A 93 16.90 -0.62 -11.49
CA GLU A 93 17.93 -1.67 -11.43
C GLU A 93 17.43 -2.98 -12.05
N LEU A 94 16.23 -3.46 -11.69
CA LEU A 94 15.63 -4.65 -12.31
C LEU A 94 15.44 -4.49 -13.82
N THR A 95 14.99 -3.31 -14.27
CA THR A 95 14.82 -3.04 -15.69
C THR A 95 16.15 -3.09 -16.44
N GLN A 96 17.21 -2.55 -15.84
CA GLN A 96 18.56 -2.60 -16.39
C GLN A 96 19.10 -4.04 -16.43
N TYR A 97 18.86 -4.82 -15.36
CA TYR A 97 19.18 -6.24 -15.31
C TYR A 97 18.50 -7.04 -16.43
N PHE A 98 17.18 -6.93 -16.58
CA PHE A 98 16.48 -7.67 -17.64
C PHE A 98 16.87 -7.21 -19.05
N LYS A 99 17.21 -5.92 -19.23
CA LYS A 99 17.72 -5.41 -20.51
C LYS A 99 19.06 -6.02 -20.85
N THR A 100 20.01 -5.96 -19.91
CA THR A 100 21.35 -6.55 -20.10
C THR A 100 21.20 -8.04 -20.39
N PHE A 101 20.51 -8.80 -19.55
CA PHE A 101 20.22 -10.22 -19.76
C PHE A 101 19.65 -10.53 -21.16
N ARG A 102 18.67 -9.75 -21.62
CA ARG A 102 18.08 -9.89 -22.95
C ARG A 102 19.09 -9.66 -24.08
N ASP A 103 19.86 -8.57 -23.99
CA ASP A 103 20.85 -8.21 -25.00
C ASP A 103 21.98 -9.24 -25.05
N TYR A 104 22.30 -9.85 -23.91
CA TYR A 104 23.23 -10.96 -23.81
C TYR A 104 22.73 -12.23 -24.49
N ILE A 105 21.51 -12.69 -24.22
CA ILE A 105 20.93 -13.87 -24.89
C ILE A 105 20.95 -13.67 -26.42
N ARG A 106 20.66 -12.47 -26.90
CA ARG A 106 20.70 -12.17 -28.34
C ARG A 106 22.10 -12.12 -28.93
N SER A 107 23.08 -11.65 -28.16
CA SER A 107 24.46 -11.55 -28.64
C SER A 107 25.26 -12.85 -28.48
N LEU A 108 24.81 -13.76 -27.61
CA LEU A 108 25.49 -15.03 -27.33
C LEU A 108 25.80 -15.84 -28.59
N PRO A 109 24.86 -16.08 -29.53
CA PRO A 109 25.14 -16.87 -30.74
C PRO A 109 26.26 -16.26 -31.59
N ASN A 110 26.27 -14.93 -31.74
CA ASN A 110 27.30 -14.23 -32.51
C ASN A 110 28.67 -14.30 -31.83
N LYS A 111 28.73 -14.33 -30.49
CA LYS A 111 29.99 -14.40 -29.74
C LYS A 111 30.62 -15.79 -29.82
N ILE A 112 29.82 -16.84 -29.72
CA ILE A 112 30.32 -18.23 -29.68
C ILE A 112 30.42 -18.89 -31.05
N GLN A 113 30.01 -18.21 -32.13
CA GLN A 113 29.89 -18.82 -33.47
C GLN A 113 31.19 -19.50 -33.93
N HIS A 114 32.34 -18.88 -33.66
CA HIS A 114 33.64 -19.41 -34.07
C HIS A 114 34.07 -20.55 -33.16
N GLU A 115 33.91 -20.40 -31.84
CA GLU A 115 34.22 -21.43 -30.85
C GLU A 115 33.41 -22.72 -31.08
N VAL A 116 32.13 -22.57 -31.47
CA VAL A 116 31.24 -23.68 -31.82
C VAL A 116 31.62 -24.30 -33.17
N PHE A 117 32.00 -23.48 -34.15
CA PHE A 117 32.41 -23.95 -35.48
C PHE A 117 33.70 -24.79 -35.44
N GLU A 118 34.61 -24.48 -34.52
CA GLU A 118 35.88 -25.20 -34.33
C GLU A 118 35.70 -26.57 -33.64
N GLN A 119 34.52 -26.91 -33.14
CA GLN A 119 34.31 -28.18 -32.44
C GLN A 119 33.90 -29.32 -33.37
N ASP A 120 34.63 -30.43 -33.30
CA ASP A 120 34.35 -31.63 -34.10
C ASP A 120 33.24 -32.53 -33.51
N SER A 121 32.68 -32.19 -32.35
CA SER A 121 31.76 -33.07 -31.61
C SER A 121 30.65 -32.31 -30.92
N VAL A 122 29.43 -32.84 -31.04
CA VAL A 122 28.21 -32.29 -30.41
C VAL A 122 28.36 -32.17 -28.88
N LEU A 123 29.04 -33.11 -28.22
CA LEU A 123 29.28 -33.03 -26.78
C LEU A 123 30.19 -31.85 -26.40
N LYS A 124 31.19 -31.54 -27.24
CA LYS A 124 32.08 -30.40 -27.01
C LYS A 124 31.33 -29.08 -27.21
N VAL A 125 30.51 -29.00 -28.27
CA VAL A 125 29.63 -27.84 -28.51
C VAL A 125 28.72 -27.57 -27.32
N LYS A 126 28.07 -28.61 -26.77
CA LYS A 126 27.23 -28.46 -25.57
C LYS A 126 28.01 -27.90 -24.38
N ARG A 127 29.23 -28.42 -24.12
CA ARG A 127 30.07 -27.93 -23.02
C ARG A 127 30.47 -26.47 -23.20
N VAL A 128 30.89 -26.07 -24.40
CA VAL A 128 31.25 -24.68 -24.71
C VAL A 128 30.05 -23.75 -24.48
N LEU A 129 28.86 -24.14 -24.96
CA LEU A 129 27.63 -23.40 -24.71
C LEU A 129 27.31 -23.26 -23.22
N GLN A 130 27.37 -24.35 -22.45
CA GLN A 130 27.06 -24.33 -21.01
C GLN A 130 28.06 -23.46 -20.26
N ASN A 131 29.36 -23.68 -20.45
CA ASN A 131 30.40 -22.88 -19.81
C ASN A 131 30.23 -21.39 -20.11
N ARG A 132 29.93 -21.05 -21.37
CA ARG A 132 29.73 -19.64 -21.74
C ARG A 132 28.48 -19.04 -21.11
N ILE A 133 27.41 -19.81 -20.98
CA ILE A 133 26.20 -19.36 -20.28
C ILE A 133 26.51 -19.16 -18.80
N ASP A 134 27.20 -20.10 -18.14
CA ASP A 134 27.49 -20.05 -16.71
C ASP A 134 28.45 -18.89 -16.36
N GLU A 135 29.52 -18.70 -17.14
CA GLU A 135 30.42 -17.54 -17.01
C GLU A 135 29.66 -16.21 -17.09
N MET A 136 28.75 -16.11 -18.06
CA MET A 136 27.99 -14.88 -18.29
C MET A 136 26.89 -14.66 -17.24
N LEU A 137 26.27 -15.74 -16.75
CA LEU A 137 25.30 -15.67 -15.66
C LEU A 137 25.99 -15.22 -14.37
N ASN A 138 27.21 -15.69 -14.10
CA ASN A 138 28.01 -15.20 -12.98
C ASN A 138 28.40 -13.73 -13.16
N GLU A 139 28.70 -13.28 -14.39
CA GLU A 139 29.01 -11.87 -14.68
C GLU A 139 27.81 -10.94 -14.48
N ILE A 140 26.60 -11.39 -14.82
CA ILE A 140 25.35 -10.63 -14.66
C ILE A 140 24.79 -10.78 -13.23
N GLY A 141 25.19 -11.83 -12.53
CA GLY A 141 24.69 -12.23 -11.21
C GLY A 141 25.07 -11.27 -10.09
N ASP A 142 26.28 -10.71 -10.09
CA ASP A 142 26.78 -9.80 -9.05
C ASP A 142 25.90 -8.54 -8.97
N MET A 143 24.99 -8.51 -8.00
CA MET A 143 23.90 -7.54 -7.91
C MET A 143 24.06 -6.63 -6.69
N LYS A 144 23.79 -5.33 -6.88
CA LYS A 144 23.84 -4.30 -5.84
C LYS A 144 23.00 -4.62 -4.58
N PHE A 145 21.95 -5.44 -4.74
CA PHE A 145 21.04 -5.83 -3.66
C PHE A 145 21.08 -7.33 -3.36
N GLU A 146 22.16 -8.02 -3.71
CA GLU A 146 22.34 -9.40 -3.23
C GLU A 146 22.40 -9.39 -1.71
N VAL A 147 21.46 -10.14 -1.11
CA VAL A 147 21.62 -10.58 0.26
C VAL A 147 22.78 -11.57 0.22
N PRO A 148 23.82 -11.41 1.06
CA PRO A 148 24.88 -12.42 1.14
C PRO A 148 24.20 -13.77 1.31
N ASP A 149 24.56 -14.74 0.47
CA ASP A 149 24.16 -16.12 0.68
C ASP A 149 24.64 -16.47 2.10
N GLU A 150 23.72 -16.46 3.07
CA GLU A 150 23.99 -17.12 4.34
C GLU A 150 24.14 -18.58 3.95
N ASP A 151 25.39 -19.04 3.89
CA ASP A 151 25.77 -20.40 3.58
C ASP A 151 24.76 -21.37 4.22
N GLU A 152 23.84 -21.92 3.43
CA GLU A 152 22.98 -23.04 3.84
C GLU A 152 23.87 -24.29 3.86
N GLN A 153 24.90 -24.25 4.70
CA GLN A 153 25.82 -25.34 4.92
C GLN A 153 25.06 -26.41 5.71
N GLY A 154 24.55 -27.40 4.98
CA GLY A 154 24.30 -28.72 5.53
C GLY A 154 22.92 -29.30 5.27
N LYS A 155 22.56 -29.54 3.99
CA LYS A 155 21.62 -30.62 3.63
C LYS A 155 22.02 -31.37 2.36
N ASP A 156 23.31 -31.59 2.16
CA ASP A 156 23.78 -32.73 1.37
C ASP A 156 23.89 -33.94 2.29
N ALA A 157 22.77 -34.66 2.44
CA ALA A 157 22.79 -36.05 2.87
C ALA A 157 22.23 -36.88 1.71
N GLU A 158 23.16 -37.41 0.96
CA GLU A 158 23.09 -38.51 0.00
C GLU A 158 21.86 -39.42 0.16
N ASN A 159 21.16 -39.68 -0.95
CA ASN A 159 20.63 -41.02 -1.19
C ASN A 159 20.49 -41.26 -2.70
N GLU A 160 21.55 -41.81 -3.30
CA GLU A 160 21.46 -42.44 -4.61
C GLU A 160 20.86 -43.85 -4.48
N GLN A 161 19.82 -44.05 -5.29
CA GLN A 161 19.40 -45.29 -5.95
C GLN A 161 18.80 -46.44 -5.13
N ASP A 162 17.52 -46.74 -5.41
CA ASP A 162 17.23 -48.08 -5.93
C ASP A 162 16.09 -48.05 -6.97
N ASN A 163 16.35 -48.67 -8.12
CA ASN A 163 15.45 -48.79 -9.27
C ASN A 163 14.79 -50.17 -9.26
N SER A 164 13.46 -50.28 -9.44
CA SER A 164 12.87 -51.39 -10.23
C SER A 164 11.37 -51.24 -10.49
N SER A 165 11.03 -51.08 -11.77
CA SER A 165 9.95 -51.75 -12.52
C SER A 165 8.47 -51.57 -12.11
N THR A 166 7.78 -50.81 -12.97
CA THR A 166 6.50 -51.14 -13.64
C THR A 166 5.58 -52.19 -13.02
N GLU A 167 4.31 -51.82 -12.78
CA GLU A 167 3.15 -52.44 -13.45
C GLU A 167 1.88 -51.59 -13.31
N LYS A 168 1.19 -51.41 -14.44
CA LYS A 168 -0.19 -50.89 -14.53
C LYS A 168 -1.15 -51.93 -13.93
N CYS A 169 -2.22 -51.53 -13.24
CA CYS A 169 -3.59 -51.94 -13.58
C CYS A 169 -4.63 -51.33 -12.62
N SER A 170 -5.75 -50.93 -13.21
CA SER A 170 -7.03 -50.59 -12.62
C SER A 170 -7.51 -51.54 -11.52
N THR A 171 -8.27 -51.00 -10.56
CA THR A 171 -9.71 -51.30 -10.36
C THR A 171 -10.11 -51.04 -8.90
N ASN A 172 -10.95 -50.03 -8.75
CA ASN A 172 -12.20 -50.02 -7.99
C ASN A 172 -12.31 -50.92 -6.74
N ASN A 173 -12.65 -50.31 -5.60
CA ASN A 173 -13.79 -50.77 -4.82
C ASN A 173 -14.34 -49.63 -3.95
N GLN A 174 -15.52 -49.16 -4.34
CA GLN A 174 -16.52 -48.57 -3.44
C GLN A 174 -16.76 -49.52 -2.25
N THR A 175 -17.03 -48.97 -1.06
CA THR A 175 -18.30 -49.20 -0.33
C THR A 175 -18.35 -48.30 0.91
N SER A 176 -19.20 -47.27 0.79
CA SER A 176 -20.23 -46.80 1.72
C SER A 176 -20.04 -46.99 3.23
N LYS A 177 -20.25 -45.88 3.96
CA LYS A 177 -21.51 -45.68 4.71
C LYS A 177 -21.68 -44.22 5.13
N GLU A 178 -22.57 -43.56 4.40
CA GLU A 178 -23.24 -42.34 4.78
C GLU A 178 -24.46 -42.68 5.68
N VAL A 179 -24.96 -41.65 6.36
CA VAL A 179 -26.34 -41.45 6.82
C VAL A 179 -26.68 -41.78 8.29
N LYS A 180 -26.86 -40.71 9.07
CA LYS A 180 -27.86 -40.63 10.15
C LYS A 180 -28.52 -39.24 10.10
N PRO A 181 -29.82 -39.12 9.80
CA PRO A 181 -30.60 -37.93 10.07
C PRO A 181 -31.58 -38.17 11.22
N GLN A 182 -31.99 -37.08 11.86
CA GLN A 182 -33.31 -36.94 12.48
C GLN A 182 -34.24 -36.25 11.48
#